data_AF-A0A5B7B3Z7-F1
#
_entry.id   AF-A0A5B7B3Z7-F1
#
_cell.length_a   1.000
_cell.length_b   1.000
_cell.length_c   1.000
_cell.angle_alpha   90.00
_cell.angle_beta   90.00
_cell.angle_gamma   90.00
#
_symmetry.space_group_name_H-M   'P 1'
#
loop_
_entity.id
_entity.type
_entity.pdbx_description
1 polymer ?
#
loop_
_entity_poly.entity_id
_entity_poly.type
_entity_poly.pdbx_seq_one_letter_code
_entity_poly.pdbx_strand_id
1 'polypeptide(L)'
;TMKEYYKAAVDAFAKGDHARANKFLEEGHFFKKKAREVDEKSAQKILETRDDEEEMSLDLHEHEPKEAIRLLRVHLTSLSGIPSIQYLRVIVRTNDEDTKGGARKRLIMKLLERESIKWNEEGNGWTIVIRIDEINPECLSFAKKG
;
A
#
# COMPACT_ATOMS: atom_id res chain seq x y z
N THR A 1 31.22 13.28 -4.16
CA THR A 1 29.96 12.51 -3.98
C THR A 1 30.21 11.03 -4.28
N MET A 2 29.38 10.09 -3.79
CA MET A 2 29.61 8.63 -3.93
C MET A 2 29.85 8.19 -5.39
N LYS A 3 29.17 8.84 -6.34
CA LYS A 3 29.36 8.65 -7.78
C LYS A 3 30.79 8.94 -8.25
N GLU A 4 31.49 9.89 -7.63
CA GLU A 4 32.87 10.25 -8.00
C GLU A 4 33.88 9.20 -7.54
N TYR A 5 33.67 8.56 -6.37
CA TYR A 5 34.55 7.49 -5.89
C TYR A 5 34.42 6.20 -6.72
N TYR A 6 33.20 5.79 -7.07
CA TYR A 6 33.00 4.65 -7.96
C TYR A 6 33.50 4.93 -9.38
N LYS A 7 33.33 6.16 -9.88
CA LYS A 7 33.88 6.56 -11.18
C LYS A 7 35.41 6.53 -11.18
N ALA A 8 36.05 7.02 -10.12
CA ALA A 8 37.52 6.98 -9.98
C ALA A 8 38.05 5.54 -9.86
N ALA A 9 37.34 4.63 -9.18
CA ALA A 9 37.71 3.22 -9.09
C ALA A 9 37.59 2.51 -10.45
N VAL A 10 36.53 2.79 -11.21
CA VAL A 10 36.35 2.26 -12.58
C VAL A 10 37.43 2.78 -13.53
N ASP A 11 37.75 4.08 -13.46
CA ASP A 11 38.83 4.68 -14.26
C ASP A 11 40.23 4.16 -13.89
N ALA A 12 40.49 3.87 -12.61
CA ALA A 12 41.76 3.28 -12.16
C ALA A 12 41.91 1.81 -12.60
N PHE A 13 40.82 1.05 -12.59
CA PHE A 13 40.77 -0.32 -13.09
C PHE A 13 40.98 -0.39 -14.60
N ALA A 14 40.36 0.53 -15.35
CA ALA A 14 40.55 0.66 -16.81
C ALA A 14 42.00 1.03 -17.19
N LYS A 15 42.77 1.63 -16.27
CA LYS A 15 44.18 1.99 -16.45
C LYS A 15 45.15 0.93 -15.91
N GLY A 16 44.65 -0.24 -15.47
CA GLY A 16 45.46 -1.35 -14.97
C GLY A 16 46.13 -1.12 -13.63
N ASP A 17 45.76 -0.06 -12.90
CA ASP A 17 46.32 0.23 -11.57
C ASP A 17 45.40 -0.31 -10.47
N HIS A 18 45.54 -1.62 -10.27
CA HIS A 18 44.71 -2.39 -9.36
C HIS A 18 44.90 -1.98 -7.88
N ALA A 19 46.07 -1.44 -7.51
CA ALA A 19 46.34 -0.96 -6.15
C ALA A 19 45.56 0.34 -5.84
N ARG A 20 45.54 1.29 -6.79
CA ARG A 20 44.74 2.52 -6.65
C ARG A 20 43.24 2.25 -6.75
N ALA A 21 42.81 1.32 -7.61
CA ALA A 21 41.41 0.90 -7.68
C ALA A 21 40.93 0.32 -6.33
N ASN A 22 41.75 -0.52 -5.68
CA ASN A 22 41.38 -1.13 -4.41
C ASN A 22 41.29 -0.09 -3.27
N LYS A 23 42.19 0.90 -3.26
CA LYS A 23 42.14 1.99 -2.27
C LYS A 23 40.88 2.87 -2.40
N PHE A 24 40.45 3.19 -3.62
CA PHE A 24 39.21 3.94 -3.85
C PHE A 24 37.95 3.13 -3.51
N LEU A 25 38.00 1.81 -3.71
CA LEU A 25 36.94 0.91 -3.26
C LEU A 25 36.87 0.86 -1.73
N GLU A 26 38.01 0.78 -1.02
CA GLU A 26 38.05 0.81 0.44
C GLU A 26 37.51 2.12 1.02
N GLU A 27 37.86 3.27 0.42
CA GLU A 27 37.31 4.58 0.81
C GLU A 27 35.80 4.68 0.53
N GLY A 28 35.32 4.15 -0.60
CA GLY A 28 33.88 4.03 -0.89
C GLY A 28 33.14 3.10 0.08
N HIS A 29 33.78 2.02 0.51
CA HIS A 29 33.26 1.09 1.51
C HIS A 29 33.25 1.69 2.91
N PHE A 30 34.22 2.52 3.27
CA PHE A 30 34.25 3.24 4.55
C PHE A 30 33.07 4.21 4.68
N PHE A 31 32.74 4.96 3.62
CA PHE A 31 31.55 5.81 3.59
C PHE A 31 30.24 5.01 3.52
N LYS A 32 30.20 3.87 2.83
CA LYS A 32 29.07 2.93 2.86
C LYS A 32 28.82 2.39 4.26
N LYS A 33 29.88 2.09 5.02
CA LYS A 33 29.76 1.62 6.41
C LYS A 33 29.30 2.73 7.36
N LYS A 34 29.76 3.97 7.16
CA LYS A 34 29.29 5.13 7.93
C LYS A 34 27.82 5.51 7.61
N ALA A 35 27.37 5.32 6.37
CA ALA A 35 25.95 5.43 6.02
C ALA A 35 25.14 4.27 6.62
N ARG A 36 25.71 3.07 6.66
CA ARG A 36 25.08 1.88 7.27
C ARG A 36 24.97 1.97 8.79
N GLU A 37 25.89 2.62 9.50
CA GLU A 37 25.78 2.82 10.96
C GLU A 37 24.68 3.82 11.35
N VAL A 38 24.16 4.63 10.41
CA VAL A 38 22.93 5.40 10.61
C VAL A 38 21.69 4.55 10.27
N ASP A 39 21.80 3.61 9.34
CA ASP A 39 20.75 2.64 8.98
C ASP A 39 20.69 1.38 9.87
N GLU A 40 21.68 1.12 10.75
CA GLU A 40 21.72 -0.09 11.58
C GLU A 40 20.73 0.00 12.77
N LYS A 41 20.09 1.15 12.99
CA LYS A 41 18.84 1.24 13.78
C LYS A 41 17.58 0.81 13.00
N SER A 42 17.64 0.66 11.68
CA SER A 42 16.51 0.22 10.83
C SER A 42 16.52 -1.29 10.53
N ALA A 43 17.69 -1.95 10.59
CA ALA A 43 17.83 -3.34 10.15
C ALA A 43 17.20 -4.39 11.10
N GLN A 44 16.87 -4.04 12.35
CA GLN A 44 16.09 -4.94 13.21
C GLN A 44 14.59 -4.96 12.86
N LYS A 45 14.08 -4.09 11.98
CA LYS A 45 12.71 -4.16 11.46
C LYS A 45 12.55 -5.01 10.18
N ILE A 46 13.64 -5.41 9.52
CA ILE A 46 13.60 -6.08 8.21
C ILE A 46 13.27 -7.59 8.32
N LEU A 47 13.26 -8.16 9.52
CA LEU A 47 12.76 -9.54 9.70
C LEU A 47 11.23 -9.62 9.83
N GLU A 48 10.51 -8.49 9.92
CA GLU A 48 9.03 -8.49 9.99
C GLU A 48 8.35 -8.26 8.63
N THR A 49 9.04 -7.77 7.60
CA THR A 49 8.42 -7.50 6.29
C THR A 49 8.44 -8.74 5.40
N ARG A 50 7.66 -9.75 5.79
CA ARG A 50 7.07 -10.75 4.88
C ARG A 50 5.62 -10.39 4.53
N ASP A 51 5.24 -9.13 4.63
CA ASP A 51 3.95 -8.62 4.16
C ASP A 51 4.10 -8.08 2.74
N ASP A 52 4.20 -9.00 1.79
CA ASP A 52 3.51 -8.80 0.51
C ASP A 52 2.00 -8.97 0.80
N GLU A 53 1.42 -8.05 1.59
CA GLU A 53 -0.03 -7.91 1.69
C GLU A 53 -0.52 -7.51 0.30
N GLU A 54 -1.27 -8.38 -0.36
CA GLU A 54 -1.84 -8.11 -1.67
C GLU A 54 -2.85 -6.95 -1.50
N GLU A 55 -2.38 -5.71 -1.71
CA GLU A 55 -3.15 -4.49 -1.48
C GLU A 55 -4.28 -4.38 -2.51
N MET A 56 -5.47 -4.89 -2.14
CA MET A 56 -6.64 -4.88 -3.01
C MET A 56 -7.27 -3.49 -3.05
N SER A 57 -7.46 -2.94 -4.25
CA SER A 57 -8.12 -1.65 -4.47
C SER A 57 -9.34 -1.77 -5.39
N LEU A 58 -10.39 -1.00 -5.07
CA LEU A 58 -11.65 -0.93 -5.81
C LEU A 58 -11.96 0.54 -6.11
N ASP A 59 -11.81 0.93 -7.38
CA ASP A 59 -12.15 2.29 -7.82
C ASP A 59 -13.65 2.40 -8.15
N LEU A 60 -14.35 3.25 -7.40
CA LEU A 60 -15.77 3.52 -7.54
C LEU A 60 -16.07 4.96 -8.02
N HIS A 61 -15.04 5.76 -8.35
CA HIS A 61 -15.15 7.21 -8.65
C HIS A 61 -15.97 7.54 -9.91
N GLU A 62 -16.11 6.62 -10.86
CA GLU A 62 -16.93 6.84 -12.06
C GLU A 62 -18.30 6.14 -12.02
N HIS A 63 -18.53 5.32 -11.00
CA HIS A 63 -19.75 4.52 -10.89
C HIS A 63 -20.93 5.29 -10.29
N GLU A 64 -22.13 5.13 -10.86
CA GLU A 64 -23.34 5.65 -10.22
C GLU A 64 -23.50 5.10 -8.79
N PRO A 65 -24.08 5.87 -7.84
CA PRO A 65 -24.08 5.48 -6.43
C PRO A 65 -24.69 4.10 -6.14
N LYS A 66 -25.68 3.66 -6.92
CA LYS A 66 -26.26 2.31 -6.80
C LYS A 66 -25.31 1.23 -7.29
N GLU A 67 -24.59 1.47 -8.38
CA GLU A 67 -23.64 0.50 -8.94
C GLU A 67 -22.41 0.37 -8.06
N ALA A 68 -21.93 1.48 -7.49
CA ALA A 68 -20.86 1.47 -6.49
C ALA A 68 -21.20 0.56 -5.29
N ILE A 69 -22.44 0.60 -4.80
CA ILE A 69 -22.89 -0.29 -3.71
C ILE A 69 -22.98 -1.74 -4.18
N ARG A 70 -23.45 -1.99 -5.40
CA ARG A 70 -23.53 -3.35 -5.95
C ARG A 70 -22.14 -3.97 -6.05
N LEU A 71 -21.18 -3.23 -6.59
CA LEU A 71 -19.78 -3.66 -6.73
C LEU A 71 -19.13 -3.88 -5.36
N LEU A 72 -19.32 -2.96 -4.42
CA LEU A 72 -18.78 -3.10 -3.07
C LEU A 72 -19.30 -4.37 -2.38
N ARG A 73 -20.60 -4.67 -2.48
CA ARG A 73 -21.17 -5.91 -1.92
C ARG A 73 -20.53 -7.16 -2.50
N VAL A 74 -20.34 -7.21 -3.81
CA VAL A 74 -19.69 -8.35 -4.48
C VAL A 74 -18.27 -8.54 -3.95
N HIS A 75 -17.49 -7.46 -3.83
CA HIS A 75 -16.12 -7.55 -3.33
C HIS A 75 -16.07 -7.96 -1.85
N LEU A 76 -16.93 -7.40 -1.00
CA LEU A 76 -17.01 -7.81 0.41
C LEU A 76 -17.39 -9.29 0.52
N THR A 77 -18.41 -9.76 -0.19
CA THR A 77 -18.78 -11.19 -0.14
C THR A 77 -17.68 -12.11 -0.69
N SER A 78 -16.91 -11.68 -1.69
CA SER A 78 -15.94 -12.55 -2.36
C SER A 78 -14.57 -12.55 -1.68
N LEU A 79 -14.19 -11.45 -1.04
CA LEU A 79 -12.84 -11.28 -0.47
C LEU A 79 -12.82 -11.46 1.05
N SER A 80 -13.96 -11.31 1.74
CA SER A 80 -14.01 -11.48 3.20
C SER A 80 -13.69 -12.91 3.62
N GLY A 81 -12.92 -13.03 4.71
CA GLY A 81 -12.48 -14.32 5.26
C GLY A 81 -11.29 -14.95 4.54
N ILE A 82 -10.70 -14.28 3.54
CA ILE A 82 -9.44 -14.71 2.91
C ILE A 82 -8.27 -14.13 3.72
N PRO A 83 -7.47 -14.95 4.44
CA PRO A 83 -6.45 -14.42 5.36
C PRO A 83 -5.30 -13.65 4.68
N SER A 84 -5.04 -13.93 3.39
CA SER A 84 -4.01 -13.22 2.62
C SER A 84 -4.44 -11.85 2.11
N ILE A 85 -5.74 -11.51 2.23
CA ILE A 85 -6.29 -10.22 1.81
C ILE A 85 -6.85 -9.52 3.05
N GLN A 86 -6.01 -8.72 3.69
CA GLN A 86 -6.38 -8.06 4.94
C GLN A 86 -7.22 -6.80 4.70
N TYR A 87 -6.89 -6.04 3.66
CA TYR A 87 -7.48 -4.72 3.42
C TYR A 87 -8.05 -4.58 2.03
N LEU A 88 -9.20 -3.90 1.93
CA LEU A 88 -9.79 -3.42 0.69
C LEU A 88 -9.83 -1.89 0.72
N ARG A 89 -9.17 -1.27 -0.27
CA ARG A 89 -9.14 0.19 -0.42
C ARG A 89 -10.15 0.63 -1.47
N VAL A 90 -11.19 1.34 -1.04
CA VAL A 90 -12.29 1.81 -1.88
C VAL A 90 -12.07 3.28 -2.24
N ILE A 91 -11.80 3.56 -3.52
CA ILE A 91 -11.54 4.92 -4.01
C ILE A 91 -12.86 5.52 -4.49
N VAL A 92 -13.30 6.60 -3.86
CA VAL A 92 -14.58 7.26 -4.19
C VAL A 92 -14.37 8.61 -4.86
N ARG A 93 -13.27 9.32 -4.53
CA ARG A 93 -12.93 10.70 -4.95
C ARG A 93 -14.14 11.65 -4.90
N THR A 94 -14.21 12.46 -3.86
CA THR A 94 -15.27 13.46 -3.72
C THR A 94 -14.70 14.85 -3.90
N ASN A 95 -15.17 15.56 -4.93
CA ASN A 95 -14.94 17.01 -5.07
C ASN A 95 -16.16 17.75 -4.54
N ASP A 96 -15.99 18.98 -4.03
CA ASP A 96 -17.08 19.77 -3.42
C ASP A 96 -18.23 20.07 -4.39
N GLU A 97 -17.99 20.01 -5.69
CA GLU A 97 -18.98 20.18 -6.76
C GLU A 97 -19.66 18.87 -7.18
N ASP A 98 -19.11 17.71 -6.80
CA ASP A 98 -19.64 16.39 -7.18
C ASP A 98 -20.70 15.89 -6.17
N THR A 99 -21.93 16.32 -6.42
CA THR A 99 -23.11 15.85 -5.67
C THR A 99 -23.27 14.31 -5.70
N LYS A 100 -22.80 13.63 -6.74
CA LYS A 100 -22.88 12.15 -6.87
C LYS A 100 -21.76 11.45 -6.08
N GLY A 101 -20.57 12.02 -6.04
CA GLY A 101 -19.45 11.58 -5.19
C GLY A 101 -19.82 11.59 -3.72
N GLY A 102 -20.41 12.70 -3.25
CA GLY A 102 -20.93 12.80 -1.89
C GLY A 102 -22.04 11.77 -1.59
N ALA A 103 -22.93 11.51 -2.55
CA ALA A 103 -23.97 10.49 -2.42
C ALA A 103 -23.38 9.07 -2.34
N ARG A 104 -22.37 8.73 -3.17
CA ARG A 104 -21.64 7.46 -3.10
C ARG A 104 -21.03 7.22 -1.74
N LYS A 105 -20.21 8.16 -1.27
CA LYS A 105 -19.50 8.04 0.01
C LYS A 105 -20.51 7.80 1.13
N ARG A 106 -21.60 8.57 1.16
CA ARG A 106 -22.67 8.42 2.15
C ARG A 106 -23.35 7.06 2.10
N LEU A 107 -23.62 6.52 0.92
CA LEU A 107 -24.23 5.20 0.79
C LEU A 107 -23.26 4.09 1.22
N ILE A 108 -21.97 4.23 0.91
CA ILE A 108 -20.93 3.28 1.31
C ILE A 108 -20.83 3.26 2.84
N MET A 109 -20.69 4.41 3.49
CA MET A 109 -20.63 4.49 4.96
C MET A 109 -21.88 3.90 5.61
N LYS A 110 -23.08 4.21 5.10
CA LYS A 110 -24.34 3.61 5.58
C LYS A 110 -24.38 2.09 5.44
N LEU A 111 -23.77 1.53 4.39
CA LEU A 111 -23.66 0.07 4.23
C LEU A 111 -22.75 -0.50 5.31
N LEU A 112 -21.57 0.09 5.52
CA LEU A 112 -20.59 -0.38 6.51
C LEU A 112 -21.13 -0.28 7.94
N GLU A 113 -21.80 0.83 8.29
CA GLU A 113 -22.50 1.00 9.57
C GLU A 113 -23.54 -0.11 9.80
N ARG A 114 -24.37 -0.39 8.79
CA ARG A 114 -25.43 -1.41 8.88
C ARG A 114 -24.86 -2.79 9.13
N GLU A 115 -23.77 -3.14 8.48
CA GLU A 115 -23.11 -4.43 8.64
C GLU A 115 -22.14 -4.46 9.84
N SER A 116 -22.05 -3.36 10.62
CA SER A 116 -21.09 -3.21 11.72
C SER A 116 -19.63 -3.44 11.31
N ILE A 117 -19.29 -3.11 10.06
CA ILE A 117 -17.94 -3.21 9.51
C ILE A 117 -17.17 -1.96 9.93
N LYS A 118 -15.93 -2.12 10.39
CA LYS A 118 -15.04 -1.00 10.69
C LYS A 118 -14.34 -0.52 9.42
N TRP A 119 -14.17 0.79 9.28
CA TRP A 119 -13.40 1.40 8.20
C TRP A 119 -12.60 2.60 8.70
N ASN A 120 -11.54 2.92 7.95
CA ASN A 120 -10.77 4.15 8.10
C ASN A 120 -10.88 4.99 6.82
N GLU A 121 -10.64 6.29 6.93
CA GLU A 121 -10.57 7.19 5.79
C GLU A 121 -9.13 7.67 5.56
N GLU A 122 -8.70 7.69 4.30
CA GLU A 122 -7.38 8.13 3.86
C GLU A 122 -7.47 9.20 2.76
N GLY A 123 -6.39 9.96 2.57
CA GLY A 123 -6.27 10.92 1.47
C GLY A 123 -7.37 11.97 1.49
N ASN A 124 -7.58 12.63 2.64
CA ASN A 124 -8.66 13.61 2.87
C ASN A 124 -10.08 13.05 2.70
N GLY A 125 -10.26 11.74 2.88
CA GLY A 125 -11.57 11.09 2.82
C GLY A 125 -11.99 10.65 1.42
N TRP A 126 -11.06 10.63 0.46
CA TRP A 126 -11.29 10.11 -0.89
C TRP A 126 -11.17 8.60 -0.99
N THR A 127 -10.48 7.98 -0.03
CA THR A 127 -10.31 6.52 0.05
C THR A 127 -10.86 6.02 1.37
N ILE A 128 -11.65 4.95 1.30
CA ILE A 128 -12.17 4.23 2.46
C ILE A 128 -11.41 2.90 2.54
N VAL A 129 -10.75 2.64 3.65
CA VAL A 129 -10.00 1.41 3.89
C VAL A 129 -10.81 0.51 4.81
N ILE A 130 -11.14 -0.68 4.33
CA ILE A 130 -11.94 -1.67 5.04
C ILE A 130 -11.04 -2.85 5.38
N ARG A 131 -11.06 -3.28 6.65
CA ARG A 131 -10.41 -4.51 7.07
C ARG A 131 -11.35 -5.69 6.79
N ILE A 132 -10.99 -6.55 5.84
CA ILE A 132 -11.88 -7.58 5.27
C ILE A 132 -11.54 -9.00 5.73
N ASP A 133 -10.34 -9.25 6.27
CA ASP A 133 -9.95 -10.54 6.88
C ASP A 133 -10.79 -10.86 8.13
N GLU A 134 -11.18 -9.83 8.89
CA GLU A 134 -12.01 -9.98 10.11
C GLU A 134 -13.51 -10.10 9.84
N ILE A 135 -13.95 -9.93 8.59
CA ILE A 135 -15.37 -9.98 8.24
C ILE A 135 -15.76 -11.43 7.99
N ASN A 136 -16.78 -11.91 8.71
CA ASN A 136 -17.43 -13.17 8.37
C ASN A 136 -18.40 -12.93 7.17
N PRO A 137 -18.14 -13.50 5.98
CA PRO A 137 -19.00 -13.30 4.81
C PRO A 137 -20.43 -13.82 5.03
N GLU A 138 -20.66 -14.82 5.90
CA GLU A 138 -22.00 -15.36 6.19
C GLU A 138 -22.86 -14.41 7.05
N CYS A 139 -22.22 -13.50 7.78
CA CYS A 139 -22.90 -12.50 8.60
C CYS A 139 -23.38 -11.30 7.79
N LEU A 140 -22.90 -11.13 6.55
CA LEU A 140 -23.30 -10.03 5.68
C LEU A 140 -24.76 -10.22 5.24
N SER A 141 -25.60 -9.22 5.51
CA SER A 141 -27.04 -9.28 5.23
C SER A 141 -27.37 -9.53 3.75
N PHE A 142 -26.45 -9.18 2.87
CA PHE A 142 -26.56 -9.30 1.42
C PHE A 142 -25.87 -10.54 0.83
N ALA A 143 -25.17 -11.35 1.64
CA ALA A 143 -24.52 -12.59 1.17
C ALA A 143 -25.48 -13.79 1.13
N LYS A 144 -26.59 -13.74 1.87
CA LYS A 144 -27.61 -14.79 1.85
C LYS A 144 -28.33 -14.78 0.51
N LYS A 145 -28.22 -15.88 -0.24
CA LYS A 145 -29.08 -16.13 -1.41
C LYS A 145 -30.51 -16.21 -0.90
N GLY A 146 -31.36 -15.28 -1.35
CA GLY A 146 -32.81 -15.45 -1.31
C GLY A 146 -33.24 -16.61 -2.20
#